data_AF-A0A7S1GDZ4-F1
#
_entry.id   AF-A0A7S1GDZ4-F1
#
_cell.length_a   1.000
_cell.length_b   1.000
_cell.length_c   1.000
_cell.angle_alpha   90.00
_cell.angle_beta   90.00
_cell.angle_gamma   90.00
#
_symmetry.space_group_name_H-M   'P 1'
#
loop_
_entity.id
_entity.type
_entity.pdbx_description
1 polymer ?
#
loop_
_entity_poly.entity_id
_entity_poly.type
_entity_poly.pdbx_seq_one_letter_code
_entity_poly.pdbx_strand_id
1 'polypeptide(L)'
;RYTCAHCPQLSLCEACEPAASAGASPAPAHDAETHSLLVLRRANGFQVFSTEDPISTALPHLFRPSDSRSRKKGAGSDVHEGTTCGQCGVSPLVGARYRCGHCADFDLCATCFATKPNEHHLGHVFVKIPRPLIVESRLPNGAFLASVISVAANVGESTWGYKFTVVPKFSLDYQASVLTDKQDDLEYAVNTQQSWTLVSDHQLTELVSRICDKKAGMMNATTAGSNHGGRSARTESVITLSPLRLSPKEVVSSEADIVRYPALEHRKVEDMRLRFAVLRLLNARVASLLPLIDWTQVGDDDNLAHTFRRLRGVVFSQLKMGIWDRAIQCSVAGALAGGMHRGSFQVKLDRRKANLANEAAGMGEATPGTAESKPSEDASGPAPTEINKDAMFVQLAQKLMEQPASSLRQNTQPFNVSFIDESGIDAGGVFRDCLSEVCAELQSKRLPLFIPCPNATNKVGYTLDKFIPNSACLTSEHITLYEMLGRMMGMAVRLQEPLMLDFPTIVWKPLVGIEPEIADLEAIDKVLTKAMLLLMDDEELGKIDVTPDNFEDEIGYSWSAQLASRRTLPLRPGGQQRMVTWDEKEEYAKAVSSERLTS
;
A
#
# COMPACT_ATOMS: atom_id res chain seq x y z
N ARG A 1 22.83 -17.76 31.79
CA ARG A 1 21.84 -18.71 31.22
C ARG A 1 22.18 -18.88 29.75
N TYR A 2 22.12 -20.11 29.25
CA TYR A 2 22.38 -20.42 27.85
C TYR A 2 21.05 -20.76 27.16
N THR A 3 20.85 -20.35 25.91
CA THR A 3 19.61 -20.63 25.16
C THR A 3 19.92 -21.01 23.73
N CYS A 4 19.22 -21.99 23.16
CA CYS A 4 19.46 -22.41 21.78
C CYS A 4 18.85 -21.41 20.79
N ALA A 5 19.63 -20.93 19.83
CA ALA A 5 19.14 -20.03 18.77
C ALA A 5 18.13 -20.70 17.81
N HIS A 6 18.12 -22.03 17.76
CA HIS A 6 17.30 -22.83 16.83
C HIS A 6 16.18 -23.61 17.52
N CYS A 7 16.34 -23.88 18.83
CA CYS A 7 15.33 -24.55 19.66
C CYS A 7 14.78 -23.52 20.66
N PRO A 8 13.72 -22.75 20.33
CA PRO A 8 13.23 -21.66 21.19
C PRO A 8 12.72 -22.10 22.57
N GLN A 9 12.60 -23.41 22.81
CA GLN A 9 12.22 -24.01 24.09
C GLN A 9 13.43 -24.50 24.92
N LEU A 10 14.64 -24.56 24.37
CA LEU A 10 15.82 -25.03 25.10
C LEU A 10 16.52 -23.88 25.82
N SER A 11 16.60 -24.00 27.14
CA SER A 11 17.32 -23.08 28.01
C SER A 11 18.05 -23.84 29.11
N LEU A 12 19.34 -23.58 29.27
CA LEU A 12 20.25 -24.29 30.17
C LEU A 12 20.81 -23.32 31.24
N CYS A 13 21.02 -23.83 32.44
CA CYS A 13 21.89 -23.16 33.41
C CYS A 13 23.37 -23.43 33.04
N GLU A 14 24.29 -22.72 33.68
CA GLU A 14 25.72 -22.83 33.39
C GLU A 14 26.31 -24.21 33.69
N ALA A 15 25.78 -24.91 34.70
CA ALA A 15 26.17 -26.28 35.01
C ALA A 15 25.66 -27.33 33.99
N CYS A 16 24.58 -27.05 33.26
CA CYS A 16 24.00 -27.98 32.27
C CYS A 16 24.49 -27.75 30.83
N GLU A 17 25.20 -26.64 30.57
CA GLU A 17 25.70 -26.31 29.23
C GLU A 17 26.75 -27.31 28.69
N PRO A 18 27.73 -27.79 29.47
CA PRO A 18 28.73 -28.73 28.96
C PRO A 18 28.11 -30.07 28.52
N ALA A 19 27.09 -30.54 29.23
CA ALA A 19 26.39 -31.79 28.91
C ALA A 19 25.60 -31.68 27.60
N ALA A 20 24.84 -30.60 27.41
CA ALA A 20 24.11 -30.37 26.17
C ALA A 20 25.04 -30.19 24.97
N SER A 21 26.15 -29.45 25.13
CA SER A 21 27.18 -29.27 24.10
C SER A 21 27.94 -30.56 23.76
N ALA A 22 27.90 -31.57 24.63
CA ALA A 22 28.41 -32.92 24.39
C ALA A 22 27.35 -33.89 23.82
N GLY A 23 26.18 -33.39 23.40
CA GLY A 23 25.07 -34.19 22.86
C GLY A 23 24.14 -34.81 23.91
N ALA A 24 24.45 -34.71 25.20
CA ALA A 24 23.61 -35.20 26.30
C ALA A 24 22.54 -34.16 26.70
N SER A 25 21.66 -33.81 25.76
CA SER A 25 20.56 -32.87 25.97
C SER A 25 19.24 -33.59 26.33
N PRO A 26 18.49 -33.15 27.36
CA PRO A 26 17.17 -33.71 27.68
C PRO A 26 16.06 -33.27 26.72
N ALA A 27 16.36 -32.48 25.69
CA ALA A 27 15.38 -32.00 24.71
C ALA A 27 15.57 -32.70 23.35
N PRO A 28 14.58 -33.50 22.85
CA PRO A 28 14.75 -34.39 21.69
C PRO A 28 14.88 -33.69 20.33
N ALA A 29 14.85 -32.35 20.29
CA ALA A 29 15.00 -31.55 19.07
C ALA A 29 16.29 -30.71 19.04
N HIS A 30 17.19 -30.88 20.01
CA HIS A 30 18.47 -30.16 20.05
C HIS A 30 19.61 -31.02 19.51
N ASP A 31 19.99 -30.75 18.27
CA ASP A 31 21.26 -31.20 17.70
C ASP A 31 22.43 -30.33 18.19
N ALA A 32 23.39 -30.94 18.87
CA ALA A 32 24.60 -30.28 19.38
C ALA A 32 25.66 -30.02 18.30
N GLU A 33 25.53 -30.60 17.10
CA GLU A 33 26.47 -30.37 15.99
C GLU A 33 26.10 -29.17 15.12
N THR A 34 24.80 -28.88 14.96
CA THR A 34 24.31 -27.81 14.07
C THR A 34 23.73 -26.58 14.77
N HIS A 35 23.35 -26.67 16.06
CA HIS A 35 22.69 -25.56 16.75
C HIS A 35 23.64 -24.71 17.62
N SER A 36 23.54 -23.39 17.48
CA SER A 36 24.30 -22.43 18.31
C SER A 36 23.62 -22.11 19.64
N LEU A 37 24.42 -21.93 20.71
CA LEU A 37 23.98 -21.52 22.05
C LEU A 37 24.33 -20.05 22.33
N LEU A 38 23.32 -19.26 22.66
CA LEU A 38 23.42 -17.86 23.06
C LEU A 38 23.69 -17.75 24.56
N VAL A 39 24.57 -16.84 24.99
CA VAL A 39 24.97 -16.70 26.40
C VAL A 39 24.46 -15.38 26.99
N LEU A 40 23.47 -15.49 27.87
CA LEU A 40 22.90 -14.36 28.61
C LEU A 40 23.47 -14.35 30.03
N ARG A 41 24.44 -13.48 30.30
CA ARG A 41 24.87 -13.12 31.67
C ARG A 41 23.95 -12.01 32.19
N ARG A 42 23.52 -12.13 33.45
CA ARG A 42 22.83 -11.06 34.19
C ARG A 42 23.75 -10.58 35.31
N ALA A 43 23.87 -9.27 35.48
CA ALA A 43 24.19 -8.71 36.78
C ALA A 43 22.92 -8.76 37.66
N ASN A 44 23.09 -8.86 38.98
CA ASN A 44 21.96 -8.79 39.90
C ASN A 44 21.41 -7.35 39.93
N GLY A 45 20.14 -7.19 39.54
CA GLY A 45 19.42 -5.92 39.63
C GLY A 45 19.45 -5.03 38.40
N PHE A 46 18.89 -5.49 37.27
CA PHE A 46 18.46 -4.60 36.17
C PHE A 46 17.28 -5.19 35.37
N GLN A 47 16.34 -4.34 34.95
CA GLN A 47 15.25 -4.68 34.02
C GLN A 47 15.68 -4.35 32.58
N VAL A 48 15.10 -5.03 31.58
CA VAL A 48 15.39 -4.80 30.15
C VAL A 48 14.12 -4.32 29.47
N PHE A 49 14.17 -3.13 28.87
CA PHE A 49 13.11 -2.58 28.04
C PHE A 49 13.70 -1.89 26.80
N SER A 50 14.13 -2.68 25.82
CA SER A 50 14.35 -2.22 24.44
C SER A 50 13.78 -3.25 23.47
N THR A 51 13.28 -2.77 22.32
CA THR A 51 12.58 -3.58 21.30
C THR A 51 13.45 -3.99 20.12
N GLU A 52 14.76 -3.75 20.19
CA GLU A 52 15.73 -4.29 19.22
C GLU A 52 16.35 -5.57 19.79
N ASP A 53 16.14 -6.68 19.08
CA ASP A 53 16.55 -8.01 19.53
C ASP A 53 18.08 -8.18 19.36
N PRO A 54 18.90 -8.32 20.42
CA PRO A 54 20.37 -8.29 20.30
C PRO A 54 21.02 -9.40 19.47
N ILE A 55 20.20 -10.32 18.96
CA ILE A 55 20.57 -11.45 18.12
C ILE A 55 20.60 -11.01 16.65
N SER A 56 19.71 -10.11 16.20
CA SER A 56 19.64 -9.69 14.80
C SER A 56 20.78 -8.77 14.37
N THR A 57 21.32 -7.98 15.30
CA THR A 57 22.54 -7.16 15.12
C THR A 57 23.85 -7.96 15.18
N ALA A 58 23.83 -9.17 15.74
CA ALA A 58 25.00 -10.05 15.77
C ALA A 58 25.24 -10.76 14.42
N LEU A 59 24.15 -11.22 13.79
CA LEU A 59 24.15 -12.01 12.56
C LEU A 59 24.87 -11.40 11.33
N PRO A 60 24.85 -10.08 11.05
CA PRO A 60 25.47 -9.51 9.85
C PRO A 60 27.00 -9.61 9.86
N HIS A 61 27.60 -9.60 11.06
CA HIS A 61 29.04 -9.52 11.26
C HIS A 61 29.68 -10.87 11.65
N LEU A 62 28.95 -11.97 11.45
CA LEU A 62 29.49 -13.34 11.56
C LEU A 62 30.25 -13.77 10.30
N PHE A 63 30.04 -13.09 9.18
CA PHE A 63 30.63 -13.41 7.88
C PHE A 63 31.41 -12.20 7.34
N ARG A 64 32.66 -12.45 6.92
CA ARG A 64 33.45 -11.51 6.09
C ARG A 64 33.60 -12.10 4.69
N PRO A 65 33.36 -11.33 3.60
CA PRO A 65 33.60 -11.81 2.26
C PRO A 65 35.10 -11.94 1.95
N SER A 66 35.40 -12.84 1.01
CA SER A 66 36.67 -13.01 0.28
C SER A 66 37.97 -13.12 1.10
N ASP A 67 38.58 -14.31 1.09
CA ASP A 67 39.60 -14.51 0.06
C ASP A 67 39.77 -15.97 -0.37
N SER A 68 40.22 -16.19 -1.60
CA SER A 68 40.28 -17.53 -2.19
C SER A 68 41.51 -18.33 -1.76
N ARG A 69 41.33 -19.51 -1.15
CA ARG A 69 42.24 -20.67 -1.29
C ARG A 69 41.66 -21.98 -0.74
N SER A 70 41.90 -23.05 -1.49
CA SER A 70 41.52 -24.43 -1.15
C SER A 70 42.24 -24.94 0.10
N ARG A 71 41.52 -25.66 0.98
CA ARG A 71 42.14 -26.54 1.99
C ARG A 71 41.35 -27.82 2.24
N LYS A 72 42.09 -28.89 2.50
CA LYS A 72 41.62 -30.28 2.59
C LYS A 72 40.97 -30.58 3.94
N LYS A 73 40.07 -31.58 3.96
CA LYS A 73 39.60 -32.21 5.21
C LYS A 73 40.78 -32.76 6.01
N GLY A 74 40.88 -32.37 7.28
CA GLY A 74 41.73 -32.97 8.29
C GLY A 74 41.08 -32.77 9.65
N ALA A 75 41.02 -33.81 10.48
CA ALA A 75 40.50 -33.71 11.83
C ALA A 75 41.54 -33.04 12.74
N GLY A 76 41.18 -31.94 13.39
CA GLY A 76 42.07 -31.27 14.35
C GLY A 76 41.61 -29.86 14.70
N SER A 77 41.06 -29.70 15.92
CA SER A 77 40.70 -28.45 16.61
C SER A 77 39.74 -27.49 15.90
N ASP A 78 38.77 -26.96 16.65
CA ASP A 78 37.86 -25.91 16.20
C ASP A 78 38.61 -24.56 16.11
N VAL A 79 39.33 -24.32 15.01
CA VAL A 79 40.15 -23.11 14.78
C VAL A 79 39.41 -22.11 13.91
N HIS A 80 39.17 -20.92 14.46
CA HIS A 80 38.60 -19.78 13.73
C HIS A 80 39.74 -18.95 13.10
N GLU A 81 40.21 -19.38 11.91
CA GLU A 81 41.19 -18.63 11.13
C GLU A 81 40.72 -17.18 10.88
N GLY A 82 41.66 -16.22 10.89
CA GLY A 82 41.39 -14.80 10.65
C GLY A 82 40.66 -14.05 11.79
N THR A 83 40.39 -14.68 12.93
CA THR A 83 39.73 -14.04 14.08
C THR A 83 40.70 -13.81 15.25
N THR A 84 40.74 -12.57 15.75
CA THR A 84 41.61 -12.14 16.85
C THR A 84 40.80 -11.78 18.10
N CYS A 85 41.22 -12.22 19.28
CA CYS A 85 40.63 -11.80 20.56
C CYS A 85 40.88 -10.30 20.81
N GLY A 86 39.83 -9.50 20.94
CA GLY A 86 39.92 -8.06 21.19
C GLY A 86 40.48 -7.67 22.57
N GLN A 87 40.57 -8.60 23.52
CA GLN A 87 41.13 -8.33 24.86
C GLN A 87 42.58 -8.81 25.04
N CYS A 88 42.98 -9.95 24.45
CA CYS A 88 44.34 -10.51 24.61
C CYS A 88 45.14 -10.63 23.32
N GLY A 89 44.59 -10.22 22.18
CA GLY A 89 45.27 -10.23 20.88
C GLY A 89 45.54 -11.62 20.28
N VAL A 90 45.12 -12.72 20.92
CA VAL A 90 45.39 -14.07 20.40
C VAL A 90 44.64 -14.33 19.09
N SER A 91 45.36 -14.84 18.09
CA SER A 91 44.87 -15.13 16.74
C SER A 91 45.70 -16.26 16.12
N PRO A 92 45.09 -17.24 15.43
CA PRO A 92 43.65 -17.47 15.32
C PRO A 92 43.04 -17.94 16.66
N LEU A 93 41.74 -17.72 16.84
CA LEU A 93 41.03 -18.27 18.00
C LEU A 93 40.90 -19.79 17.89
N VAL A 94 41.35 -20.51 18.92
CA VAL A 94 41.26 -21.98 19.04
C VAL A 94 40.23 -22.35 20.10
N GLY A 95 39.26 -23.19 19.75
CA GLY A 95 38.09 -23.49 20.57
C GLY A 95 37.02 -22.40 20.46
N ALA A 96 36.03 -22.44 21.36
CA ALA A 96 34.84 -21.60 21.26
C ALA A 96 35.16 -20.08 21.21
N ARG A 97 34.74 -19.46 20.10
CA ARG A 97 34.76 -18.01 19.87
C ARG A 97 33.53 -17.36 20.51
N TYR A 98 33.73 -16.25 21.22
CA TYR A 98 32.64 -15.49 21.84
C TYR A 98 32.52 -14.13 21.13
N ARG A 99 31.60 -14.04 20.19
CA ARG A 99 31.36 -12.82 19.40
C ARG A 99 30.42 -11.88 20.15
N CYS A 100 30.81 -10.63 20.35
CA CYS A 100 29.88 -9.62 20.88
C CYS A 100 28.78 -9.32 19.85
N GLY A 101 27.51 -9.48 20.23
CA GLY A 101 26.37 -9.17 19.37
C GLY A 101 26.08 -7.68 19.17
N HIS A 102 26.73 -6.81 19.93
CA HIS A 102 26.52 -5.36 19.93
C HIS A 102 27.64 -4.57 19.21
N CYS A 103 28.72 -5.23 18.76
CA CYS A 103 29.89 -4.53 18.21
C CYS A 103 30.39 -5.21 16.93
N ALA A 104 30.73 -4.42 15.90
CA ALA A 104 30.96 -4.90 14.54
C ALA A 104 32.21 -5.79 14.34
N ASP A 105 33.22 -5.71 15.22
CA ASP A 105 34.48 -6.49 15.10
C ASP A 105 35.09 -6.87 16.47
N PHE A 106 34.28 -7.20 17.48
CA PHE A 106 34.78 -7.59 18.81
C PHE A 106 34.51 -9.07 19.16
N ASP A 107 35.60 -9.79 19.42
CA ASP A 107 35.63 -11.22 19.74
C ASP A 107 36.43 -11.49 21.01
N LEU A 108 36.01 -12.48 21.78
CA LEU A 108 36.75 -12.98 22.93
C LEU A 108 37.06 -14.48 22.77
N CYS A 109 38.25 -14.90 23.24
CA CYS A 109 38.51 -16.31 23.49
C CYS A 109 37.77 -16.78 24.75
N ALA A 110 37.53 -18.09 24.86
CA ALA A 110 36.88 -18.69 26.02
C ALA A 110 37.50 -18.27 27.36
N THR A 111 38.83 -18.17 27.44
CA THR A 111 39.55 -17.73 28.64
C THR A 111 39.22 -16.28 29.01
N CYS A 112 39.29 -15.33 28.06
CA CYS A 112 38.97 -13.93 28.32
C CYS A 112 37.50 -13.73 28.69
N PHE A 113 36.58 -14.49 28.09
CA PHE A 113 35.17 -14.50 28.47
C PHE A 113 34.94 -15.06 29.88
N ALA A 114 35.77 -15.99 30.34
CA ALA A 114 35.65 -16.62 31.66
C ALA A 114 36.25 -15.78 32.81
N THR A 115 37.41 -15.13 32.62
CA THR A 115 38.27 -14.70 33.75
C THR A 115 38.34 -13.21 34.06
N LYS A 116 37.63 -12.33 33.34
CA LYS A 116 37.52 -10.90 33.69
C LYS A 116 36.09 -10.38 33.59
N PRO A 117 35.68 -9.41 34.44
CA PRO A 117 34.54 -8.56 34.10
C PRO A 117 34.96 -7.73 32.89
N ASN A 118 34.34 -8.00 31.74
CA ASN A 118 34.72 -7.40 30.47
C ASN A 118 34.68 -5.86 30.56
N GLU A 119 35.82 -5.20 30.34
CA GLU A 119 35.88 -3.76 30.07
C GLU A 119 35.08 -3.39 28.80
N HIS A 120 34.88 -4.39 27.93
CA HIS A 120 33.84 -4.39 26.92
C HIS A 120 32.44 -4.48 27.55
N HIS A 121 31.84 -3.30 27.78
CA HIS A 121 30.48 -3.00 28.28
C HIS A 121 29.68 -4.18 28.89
N LEU A 122 29.48 -4.12 30.20
CA LEU A 122 28.79 -5.13 31.03
C LEU A 122 27.36 -5.53 30.58
N GLY A 123 26.71 -4.75 29.71
CA GLY A 123 25.40 -5.06 29.13
C GLY A 123 25.45 -5.87 27.82
N HIS A 124 26.62 -6.06 27.21
CA HIS A 124 26.72 -6.69 25.89
C HIS A 124 26.52 -8.21 25.94
N VAL A 125 25.59 -8.70 25.12
CA VAL A 125 25.35 -10.13 24.90
C VAL A 125 26.43 -10.71 23.99
N PHE A 126 26.90 -11.91 24.34
CA PHE A 126 27.88 -12.66 23.56
C PHE A 126 27.25 -13.95 22.98
N VAL A 127 27.50 -14.18 21.70
CA VAL A 127 27.16 -15.43 21.00
C VAL A 127 28.34 -16.39 21.15
N LYS A 128 28.11 -17.58 21.73
CA LYS A 128 29.11 -18.65 21.74
C LYS A 128 29.04 -19.37 20.40
N ILE A 129 30.13 -19.31 19.65
CA ILE A 129 30.33 -19.98 18.38
C ILE A 129 31.32 -21.13 18.68
N PRO A 130 30.84 -22.36 18.96
CA PRO A 130 31.71 -23.43 19.43
C PRO A 130 32.63 -24.00 18.34
N ARG A 131 32.22 -23.90 17.07
CA ARG A 131 32.95 -24.38 15.88
C ARG A 131 32.89 -23.36 14.74
N PRO A 132 33.86 -23.32 13.81
CA PRO A 132 33.79 -22.46 12.63
C PRO A 132 32.52 -22.72 11.81
N LEU A 133 31.77 -21.66 11.50
CA LEU A 133 30.57 -21.75 10.65
C LEU A 133 30.98 -22.10 9.21
N ILE A 134 30.24 -23.01 8.58
CA ILE A 134 30.51 -23.46 7.21
C ILE A 134 30.23 -22.31 6.24
N VAL A 135 31.18 -22.06 5.33
CA VAL A 135 31.15 -20.97 4.34
C VAL A 135 29.89 -21.02 3.47
N GLU A 136 29.36 -19.84 3.11
CA GLU A 136 28.05 -19.58 2.47
C GLU A 136 27.64 -20.49 1.30
N SER A 137 28.59 -21.11 0.59
CA SER A 137 28.38 -21.96 -0.60
C SER A 137 27.56 -23.24 -0.40
N ARG A 138 26.92 -23.40 0.78
CA ARG A 138 26.07 -24.56 1.14
C ARG A 138 24.76 -24.21 1.85
N LEU A 139 24.42 -22.93 2.02
CA LEU A 139 23.09 -22.56 2.51
C LEU A 139 22.06 -22.73 1.37
N PRO A 140 20.90 -23.39 1.60
CA PRO A 140 19.83 -23.42 0.61
C PRO A 140 19.27 -22.02 0.36
N ASN A 141 19.02 -21.69 -0.91
CA ASN A 141 18.33 -20.45 -1.28
C ASN A 141 16.98 -20.35 -0.55
N GLY A 142 16.75 -19.24 0.16
CA GLY A 142 15.54 -19.02 0.98
C GLY A 142 15.72 -19.15 2.50
N ALA A 143 16.95 -19.32 3.00
CA ALA A 143 17.21 -19.40 4.44
C ALA A 143 16.84 -18.11 5.21
N PHE A 144 16.00 -18.25 6.24
CA PHE A 144 15.44 -17.18 7.09
C PHE A 144 16.46 -16.18 7.66
N LEU A 145 17.71 -16.59 7.88
CA LEU A 145 18.74 -15.72 8.47
C LEU A 145 19.12 -14.52 7.60
N ALA A 146 18.88 -14.58 6.28
CA ALA A 146 19.18 -13.48 5.36
C ALA A 146 18.28 -12.24 5.58
N SER A 147 17.05 -12.41 6.09
CA SER A 147 16.08 -11.29 6.22
C SER A 147 16.11 -10.58 7.58
N VAL A 148 16.69 -11.21 8.61
CA VAL A 148 16.69 -10.70 10.00
C VAL A 148 17.73 -9.60 10.22
N ILE A 149 18.80 -9.61 9.43
CA ILE A 149 19.99 -8.74 9.52
C ILE A 149 19.70 -7.24 9.38
N SER A 150 18.64 -6.84 8.67
CA SER A 150 18.44 -5.45 8.21
C SER A 150 17.56 -4.58 9.13
N VAL A 151 16.97 -5.14 10.20
CA VAL A 151 15.81 -4.51 10.88
C VAL A 151 16.15 -3.81 12.20
N ALA A 152 17.19 -4.24 12.93
CA ALA A 152 17.46 -3.77 14.31
C ALA A 152 18.53 -2.66 14.34
N ALA A 153 18.22 -1.50 13.78
CA ALA A 153 19.19 -0.41 13.63
C ALA A 153 18.70 0.98 14.08
N ASN A 154 17.45 1.18 14.53
CA ASN A 154 16.82 2.51 14.54
C ASN A 154 15.63 2.78 15.49
N VAL A 155 15.33 2.00 16.56
CA VAL A 155 14.24 2.39 17.50
C VAL A 155 14.65 2.37 18.98
N GLY A 156 14.93 3.56 19.51
CA GLY A 156 15.07 3.84 20.93
C GLY A 156 13.72 4.12 21.62
N GLU A 157 13.53 3.46 22.77
CA GLU A 157 13.09 4.00 24.08
C GLU A 157 12.09 5.19 24.09
N SER A 158 10.86 4.99 24.56
CA SER A 158 10.56 5.35 25.97
C SER A 158 9.24 4.78 26.55
N THR A 159 8.96 3.47 26.44
CA THR A 159 7.95 2.80 27.32
C THR A 159 8.45 1.47 27.89
N TRP A 160 8.29 1.30 29.21
CA TRP A 160 9.03 0.32 30.01
C TRP A 160 8.03 -0.53 30.85
N GLY A 161 7.51 -1.64 30.31
CA GLY A 161 6.50 -2.51 30.97
C GLY A 161 6.49 -3.99 30.51
N TYR A 162 6.06 -4.93 31.37
CA TYR A 162 6.19 -6.38 31.13
C TYR A 162 5.17 -6.95 30.13
N LYS A 163 5.63 -7.78 29.18
CA LYS A 163 4.78 -8.61 28.31
C LYS A 163 5.17 -10.08 28.38
N PHE A 164 4.35 -10.90 29.03
CA PHE A 164 4.44 -12.37 28.95
C PHE A 164 3.58 -12.86 27.79
N THR A 165 4.08 -13.80 26.99
CA THR A 165 3.26 -14.50 25.99
C THR A 165 3.30 -15.99 26.30
N VAL A 166 2.27 -16.46 27.01
CA VAL A 166 2.08 -17.90 27.27
C VAL A 166 1.46 -18.50 26.02
N VAL A 167 2.24 -19.26 25.25
CA VAL A 167 1.72 -20.11 24.17
C VAL A 167 1.60 -21.52 24.73
N PRO A 168 0.39 -22.03 25.01
CA PRO A 168 0.23 -23.36 25.55
C PRO A 168 0.63 -24.40 24.50
N LYS A 169 1.63 -25.23 24.83
CA LYS A 169 2.00 -26.38 24.02
C LYS A 169 1.32 -27.63 24.60
N PHE A 170 0.07 -27.82 24.19
CA PHE A 170 -0.75 -28.95 24.60
C PHE A 170 -0.16 -30.29 24.14
N SER A 171 -0.27 -31.36 24.95
CA SER A 171 0.05 -32.72 24.51
C SER A 171 -0.88 -33.16 23.38
N LEU A 172 -0.49 -34.15 22.57
CA LEU A 172 -1.37 -34.66 21.51
C LEU A 172 -2.67 -35.24 22.09
N ASP A 173 -2.61 -35.88 23.26
CA ASP A 173 -3.78 -36.42 23.96
C ASP A 173 -4.72 -35.30 24.45
N TYR A 174 -4.18 -34.18 24.95
CA TYR A 174 -4.99 -33.02 25.35
C TYR A 174 -5.52 -32.26 24.13
N GLN A 175 -4.77 -32.21 23.02
CA GLN A 175 -5.30 -31.67 21.76
C GLN A 175 -6.46 -32.52 21.27
N ALA A 176 -6.33 -33.86 21.29
CA ALA A 176 -7.40 -34.77 20.94
C ALA A 176 -8.62 -34.60 21.88
N SER A 177 -8.42 -34.58 23.20
CA SER A 177 -9.53 -34.40 24.15
C SER A 177 -10.21 -33.05 23.97
N VAL A 178 -9.47 -31.95 23.78
CA VAL A 178 -10.07 -30.63 23.49
C VAL A 178 -10.78 -30.61 22.15
N LEU A 179 -10.24 -31.25 21.09
CA LEU A 179 -10.92 -31.34 19.80
C LEU A 179 -12.25 -32.12 19.90
N THR A 180 -12.32 -33.16 20.74
CA THR A 180 -13.55 -33.89 21.04
C THR A 180 -14.51 -33.09 21.92
N ASP A 181 -14.05 -32.55 23.05
CA ASP A 181 -14.85 -31.74 23.99
C ASP A 181 -15.37 -30.44 23.34
N LYS A 182 -14.69 -29.97 22.28
CA LYS A 182 -15.04 -28.77 21.51
C LYS A 182 -15.49 -29.08 20.09
N GLN A 183 -15.89 -30.31 19.79
CA GLN A 183 -16.30 -30.70 18.44
C GLN A 183 -17.46 -29.83 17.92
N ASP A 184 -18.51 -29.62 18.73
CA ASP A 184 -19.66 -28.78 18.36
C ASP A 184 -19.27 -27.29 18.18
N ASP A 185 -18.42 -26.76 19.08
CA ASP A 185 -17.91 -25.38 19.01
C ASP A 185 -17.04 -25.19 17.75
N LEU A 186 -16.26 -26.21 17.36
CA LEU A 186 -15.41 -26.23 16.17
C LEU A 186 -16.23 -26.39 14.89
N GLU A 187 -17.25 -27.24 14.90
CA GLU A 187 -18.17 -27.41 13.78
C GLU A 187 -18.98 -26.13 13.53
N TYR A 188 -19.52 -25.52 14.60
CA TYR A 188 -20.13 -24.18 14.50
C TYR A 188 -19.14 -23.15 13.97
N ALA A 189 -17.89 -23.13 14.45
CA ALA A 189 -16.88 -22.21 13.97
C ALA A 189 -16.59 -22.43 12.48
N VAL A 190 -16.35 -23.66 12.04
CA VAL A 190 -16.06 -24.00 10.63
C VAL A 190 -17.24 -23.64 9.73
N ASN A 191 -18.46 -24.04 10.06
CA ASN A 191 -19.67 -23.75 9.29
C ASN A 191 -19.92 -22.23 9.22
N THR A 192 -19.76 -21.52 10.34
CA THR A 192 -19.80 -20.05 10.37
C THR A 192 -18.73 -19.46 9.45
N GLN A 193 -17.47 -19.92 9.51
CA GLN A 193 -16.37 -19.41 8.67
C GLN A 193 -16.55 -19.68 7.17
N GLN A 194 -17.23 -20.77 6.77
CA GLN A 194 -17.56 -21.07 5.38
C GLN A 194 -18.60 -20.11 4.80
N SER A 195 -19.49 -19.55 5.62
CA SER A 195 -20.52 -18.60 5.18
C SER A 195 -19.99 -17.20 4.84
N TRP A 196 -18.69 -16.92 5.04
CA TRP A 196 -18.09 -15.62 4.76
C TRP A 196 -17.65 -15.49 3.30
N THR A 197 -18.04 -14.38 2.67
CA THR A 197 -17.59 -14.00 1.32
C THR A 197 -16.45 -12.98 1.41
N LEU A 198 -15.66 -12.88 0.34
CA LEU A 198 -14.60 -11.88 0.22
C LEU A 198 -15.12 -10.44 0.41
N VAL A 199 -16.35 -10.16 -0.03
CA VAL A 199 -17.03 -8.86 0.18
C VAL A 199 -17.26 -8.58 1.66
N SER A 200 -17.76 -9.56 2.42
CA SER A 200 -17.90 -9.42 3.88
C SER A 200 -16.56 -9.30 4.61
N ASP A 201 -15.50 -9.96 4.14
CA ASP A 201 -14.16 -9.82 4.71
C ASP A 201 -13.52 -8.44 4.44
N HIS A 202 -13.76 -7.87 3.26
CA HIS A 202 -13.36 -6.50 2.94
C HIS A 202 -14.04 -5.50 3.87
N GLN A 203 -15.36 -5.59 4.02
CA GLN A 203 -16.12 -4.69 4.90
C GLN A 203 -15.74 -4.86 6.38
N LEU A 204 -15.47 -6.08 6.85
CA LEU A 204 -14.95 -6.32 8.20
C LEU A 204 -13.56 -5.70 8.40
N THR A 205 -12.70 -5.75 7.37
CA THR A 205 -11.36 -5.14 7.40
C THR A 205 -11.43 -3.60 7.43
N GLU A 206 -12.39 -3.01 6.71
CA GLU A 206 -12.65 -1.56 6.76
C GLU A 206 -13.24 -1.13 8.10
N LEU A 207 -14.22 -1.87 8.65
CA LEU A 207 -14.78 -1.64 9.98
C LEU A 207 -13.68 -1.64 11.05
N VAL A 208 -12.79 -2.63 11.03
CA VAL A 208 -11.64 -2.72 11.93
C VAL A 208 -10.71 -1.53 11.78
N SER A 209 -10.40 -1.12 10.54
CA SER A 209 -9.56 0.05 10.27
C SER A 209 -10.20 1.32 10.86
N ARG A 210 -11.51 1.51 10.64
CA ARG A 210 -12.30 2.62 11.21
C ARG A 210 -12.32 2.62 12.74
N ILE A 211 -12.33 1.45 13.39
CA ILE A 211 -12.23 1.33 14.86
C ILE A 211 -10.85 1.80 15.35
N CYS A 212 -9.78 1.44 14.64
CA CYS A 212 -8.43 1.92 14.92
C CYS A 212 -8.31 3.44 14.74
N ASP A 213 -8.83 3.98 13.64
CA ASP A 213 -8.82 5.43 13.35
C ASP A 213 -9.60 6.24 14.40
N LYS A 214 -10.80 5.77 14.79
CA LYS A 214 -11.61 6.36 15.89
C LYS A 214 -10.78 6.43 17.18
N LYS A 215 -10.07 5.36 17.56
CA LYS A 215 -9.20 5.34 18.76
C LYS A 215 -8.02 6.30 18.63
N ALA A 216 -7.40 6.40 17.45
CA ALA A 216 -6.28 7.31 17.21
C ALA A 216 -6.73 8.78 17.34
N GLY A 217 -7.90 9.11 16.79
CA GLY A 217 -8.52 10.43 16.96
C GLY A 217 -8.78 10.78 18.44
N MET A 218 -9.32 9.84 19.22
CA MET A 218 -9.59 10.03 20.66
C MET A 218 -8.31 10.24 21.49
N MET A 219 -7.24 9.49 21.20
CA MET A 219 -5.93 9.69 21.85
C MET A 219 -5.31 11.04 21.48
N ASN A 220 -5.32 11.39 20.19
CA ASN A 220 -4.77 12.67 19.72
C ASN A 220 -5.53 13.87 20.33
N ALA A 221 -6.85 13.77 20.49
CA ALA A 221 -7.68 14.79 21.14
C ALA A 221 -7.38 14.93 22.65
N THR A 222 -6.98 13.86 23.34
CA THR A 222 -6.57 13.93 24.76
C THR A 222 -5.15 14.48 24.94
N THR A 223 -4.27 14.37 23.94
CA THR A 223 -2.92 14.96 23.97
C THR A 223 -2.85 16.42 23.48
N ALA A 224 -3.92 16.96 22.91
CA ALA A 224 -3.96 18.28 22.26
C ALA A 224 -3.71 19.50 23.20
N GLY A 225 -3.56 19.28 24.52
CA GLY A 225 -3.14 20.30 25.48
C GLY A 225 -1.63 20.62 25.48
N SER A 226 -0.80 19.89 24.73
CA SER A 226 0.64 20.11 24.63
C SER A 226 1.03 20.66 23.24
N ASN A 227 1.48 21.92 23.19
CA ASN A 227 1.53 22.71 21.97
C ASN A 227 2.81 22.49 21.09
N HIS A 228 3.44 21.31 21.17
CA HIS A 228 4.73 20.99 20.49
C HIS A 228 4.71 19.62 19.77
N GLY A 229 3.65 19.33 19.03
CA GLY A 229 3.49 18.09 18.24
C GLY A 229 4.01 18.18 16.80
N GLY A 230 5.31 17.94 16.58
CA GLY A 230 5.88 17.78 15.23
C GLY A 230 5.47 16.47 14.53
N ARG A 231 5.84 16.34 13.23
CA ARG A 231 5.51 15.19 12.34
C ARG A 231 5.66 13.78 12.99
N SER A 232 6.60 13.60 13.93
CA SER A 232 6.88 12.33 14.62
C SER A 232 5.70 11.78 15.43
N ALA A 233 4.88 12.63 16.07
CA ALA A 233 3.80 12.19 16.96
C ALA A 233 2.63 11.50 16.20
N ARG A 234 2.45 11.83 14.92
CA ARG A 234 1.51 11.12 14.02
C ARG A 234 2.00 9.71 13.67
N THR A 235 3.30 9.44 13.76
CA THR A 235 3.88 8.14 13.37
C THR A 235 3.78 7.12 14.51
N GLU A 236 3.98 7.53 15.78
CA GLU A 236 3.87 6.64 16.95
C GLU A 236 2.42 6.20 17.23
N SER A 237 1.45 7.11 17.07
CA SER A 237 0.01 6.81 17.27
C SER A 237 -0.54 5.78 16.27
N VAL A 238 0.02 5.73 15.06
CA VAL A 238 -0.33 4.73 14.02
C VAL A 238 0.21 3.33 14.35
N ILE A 239 1.35 3.21 15.04
CA ILE A 239 1.99 1.92 15.32
C ILE A 239 1.33 1.20 16.50
N THR A 240 0.87 1.93 17.52
CA THR A 240 0.24 1.35 18.72
C THR A 240 -1.20 0.88 18.47
N LEU A 241 -1.92 1.51 17.54
CA LEU A 241 -3.33 1.23 17.21
C LEU A 241 -3.50 0.40 15.92
N SER A 242 -2.56 -0.50 15.64
CA SER A 242 -2.62 -1.39 14.49
C SER A 242 -3.78 -2.41 14.58
N PRO A 243 -4.47 -2.74 13.46
CA PRO A 243 -5.32 -3.94 13.36
C PRO A 243 -4.63 -5.25 13.76
N LEU A 244 -3.30 -5.36 13.62
CA LEU A 244 -2.54 -6.53 14.12
C LEU A 244 -2.46 -6.60 15.66
N ARG A 245 -2.68 -5.47 16.35
CA ARG A 245 -2.61 -5.35 17.81
C ARG A 245 -4.00 -5.29 18.46
N LEU A 246 -5.02 -4.87 17.73
CA LEU A 246 -6.43 -4.88 18.18
C LEU A 246 -6.84 -6.30 18.62
N SER A 247 -7.42 -6.41 19.83
CA SER A 247 -8.01 -7.66 20.33
C SER A 247 -9.33 -7.94 19.63
N PRO A 248 -9.67 -9.19 19.27
CA PRO A 248 -10.95 -9.49 18.66
C PRO A 248 -12.15 -9.02 19.48
N LYS A 249 -12.08 -9.05 20.81
CA LYS A 249 -13.15 -8.54 21.68
C LYS A 249 -13.49 -7.05 21.47
N GLU A 250 -12.55 -6.28 20.94
CA GLU A 250 -12.72 -4.85 20.66
C GLU A 250 -13.41 -4.57 19.31
N VAL A 251 -13.67 -5.59 18.49
CA VAL A 251 -14.54 -5.45 17.31
C VAL A 251 -15.99 -5.35 17.79
N VAL A 252 -16.64 -4.26 17.41
CA VAL A 252 -18.03 -3.90 17.65
C VAL A 252 -18.54 -3.09 16.46
N SER A 253 -19.83 -3.21 16.13
CA SER A 253 -20.50 -2.47 15.05
C SER A 253 -21.60 -1.59 15.64
N SER A 254 -21.70 -0.33 15.18
CA SER A 254 -22.86 0.51 15.42
C SER A 254 -23.84 0.46 14.24
N GLU A 255 -25.09 0.91 14.41
CA GLU A 255 -26.07 1.03 13.32
C GLU A 255 -25.52 1.85 12.14
N ALA A 256 -24.80 2.94 12.44
CA ALA A 256 -24.12 3.78 11.43
C ALA A 256 -22.88 3.13 10.78
N ASP A 257 -22.38 2.02 11.34
CA ASP A 257 -21.41 1.15 10.67
C ASP A 257 -22.13 0.08 9.83
N ILE A 258 -23.28 -0.46 10.27
CA ILE A 258 -24.09 -1.42 9.50
C ILE A 258 -24.59 -0.82 8.18
N VAL A 259 -25.15 0.40 8.20
CA VAL A 259 -25.58 1.12 6.98
C VAL A 259 -24.43 1.34 5.99
N ARG A 260 -23.18 1.41 6.47
CA ARG A 260 -21.98 1.55 5.64
C ARG A 260 -21.44 0.20 5.15
N TYR A 261 -21.71 -0.87 5.87
CA TYR A 261 -21.16 -2.20 5.67
C TYR A 261 -22.29 -3.26 5.60
N PRO A 262 -23.14 -3.22 4.56
CA PRO A 262 -24.36 -4.05 4.48
C PRO A 262 -24.08 -5.56 4.43
N ALA A 263 -22.91 -6.00 3.95
CA ALA A 263 -22.56 -7.43 3.96
C ALA A 263 -22.25 -7.97 5.39
N LEU A 264 -22.22 -7.08 6.39
CA LEU A 264 -22.11 -7.40 7.81
C LEU A 264 -23.46 -7.33 8.56
N GLU A 265 -24.54 -6.82 7.94
CA GLU A 265 -25.81 -6.52 8.62
C GLU A 265 -26.40 -7.71 9.37
N HIS A 266 -26.38 -8.89 8.77
CA HIS A 266 -26.95 -10.12 9.36
C HIS A 266 -25.91 -10.96 10.14
N ARG A 267 -24.72 -10.41 10.44
CA ARG A 267 -23.64 -11.12 11.15
C ARG A 267 -23.69 -10.84 12.64
N LYS A 268 -23.65 -11.89 13.48
CA LYS A 268 -23.50 -11.71 14.93
C LYS A 268 -22.13 -11.14 15.24
N VAL A 269 -22.04 -10.34 16.30
CA VAL A 269 -20.77 -9.74 16.73
C VAL A 269 -19.73 -10.82 17.03
N GLU A 270 -20.14 -11.93 17.62
CA GLU A 270 -19.30 -13.09 17.94
C GLU A 270 -18.65 -13.69 16.68
N ASP A 271 -19.43 -13.83 15.60
CA ASP A 271 -18.96 -14.37 14.32
C ASP A 271 -17.99 -13.38 13.64
N MET A 272 -18.26 -12.08 13.71
CA MET A 272 -17.35 -11.02 13.23
C MET A 272 -16.03 -11.01 13.99
N ARG A 273 -16.07 -11.17 15.32
CA ARG A 273 -14.88 -11.26 16.18
C ARG A 273 -14.05 -12.50 15.84
N LEU A 274 -14.70 -13.65 15.64
CA LEU A 274 -14.04 -14.89 15.23
C LEU A 274 -13.40 -14.74 13.85
N ARG A 275 -14.12 -14.20 12.86
CA ARG A 275 -13.57 -13.96 11.51
C ARG A 275 -12.39 -12.99 11.54
N PHE A 276 -12.49 -11.90 12.30
CA PHE A 276 -11.39 -10.96 12.45
C PHE A 276 -10.16 -11.62 13.09
N ALA A 277 -10.31 -12.56 14.03
CA ALA A 277 -9.17 -13.31 14.56
C ALA A 277 -8.43 -14.10 13.46
N VAL A 278 -9.17 -14.71 12.52
CA VAL A 278 -8.61 -15.39 11.33
C VAL A 278 -7.92 -14.38 10.41
N LEU A 279 -8.58 -13.28 10.04
CA LEU A 279 -8.00 -12.23 9.19
C LEU A 279 -6.74 -11.61 9.80
N ARG A 280 -6.71 -11.43 11.13
CA ARG A 280 -5.53 -10.91 11.86
C ARG A 280 -4.37 -11.90 11.84
N LEU A 281 -4.63 -13.21 11.95
CA LEU A 281 -3.62 -14.25 11.81
C LEU A 281 -3.08 -14.34 10.39
N LEU A 282 -3.95 -14.26 9.38
CA LEU A 282 -3.57 -14.16 7.97
C LEU A 282 -2.65 -12.96 7.75
N ASN A 283 -3.06 -11.77 8.19
CA ASN A 283 -2.28 -10.54 8.04
C ASN A 283 -0.92 -10.61 8.76
N ALA A 284 -0.83 -11.26 9.93
CA ALA A 284 0.44 -11.47 10.62
C ALA A 284 1.42 -12.35 9.83
N ARG A 285 0.93 -13.32 9.04
CA ARG A 285 1.76 -14.12 8.12
C ARG A 285 2.10 -13.34 6.86
N VAL A 286 1.10 -12.71 6.24
CA VAL A 286 1.24 -11.87 5.06
C VAL A 286 2.31 -10.79 5.27
N ALA A 287 2.34 -10.12 6.43
CA ALA A 287 3.35 -9.11 6.77
C ALA A 287 4.81 -9.57 6.53
N SER A 288 5.10 -10.86 6.76
CA SER A 288 6.44 -11.44 6.53
C SER A 288 6.73 -11.81 5.07
N LEU A 289 5.70 -12.00 4.26
CA LEU A 289 5.80 -12.38 2.85
C LEU A 289 5.79 -11.16 1.92
N LEU A 290 5.09 -10.08 2.28
CA LEU A 290 4.95 -8.86 1.48
C LEU A 290 6.27 -8.28 0.91
N PRO A 291 7.42 -8.29 1.62
CA PRO A 291 8.70 -7.81 1.08
C PRO A 291 9.37 -8.77 0.08
N LEU A 292 8.91 -10.01 -0.01
CA LEU A 292 9.46 -11.06 -0.88
C LEU A 292 8.70 -11.20 -2.21
N ILE A 293 7.59 -10.48 -2.36
CA ILE A 293 6.75 -10.49 -3.56
C ILE A 293 7.34 -9.51 -4.59
N ASP A 294 7.55 -9.99 -5.81
CA ASP A 294 7.85 -9.16 -6.96
C ASP A 294 6.57 -8.50 -7.47
N TRP A 295 6.35 -7.25 -7.07
CA TRP A 295 5.20 -6.45 -7.47
C TRP A 295 5.25 -5.95 -8.92
N THR A 296 6.36 -6.15 -9.63
CA THR A 296 6.49 -5.74 -11.05
C THR A 296 5.78 -6.68 -12.02
N GLN A 297 5.48 -7.92 -11.58
CA GLN A 297 4.76 -8.91 -12.37
C GLN A 297 3.29 -8.52 -12.49
N VAL A 298 2.79 -8.41 -13.72
CA VAL A 298 1.41 -8.05 -14.07
C VAL A 298 0.93 -9.03 -15.15
N GLY A 299 -0.27 -9.59 -15.00
CA GLY A 299 -0.93 -10.38 -16.05
C GLY A 299 -1.09 -11.88 -15.77
N ASP A 300 -0.15 -12.54 -15.09
CA ASP A 300 -0.25 -14.00 -14.88
C ASP A 300 -1.09 -14.36 -13.64
N ASP A 301 -2.13 -15.17 -13.84
CA ASP A 301 -3.05 -15.60 -12.79
C ASP A 301 -2.35 -16.41 -11.66
N ASP A 302 -1.27 -17.12 -12.01
CA ASP A 302 -0.58 -18.09 -11.15
C ASP A 302 0.49 -17.47 -10.23
N ASN A 303 0.83 -16.19 -10.37
CA ASN A 303 1.88 -15.59 -9.55
C ASN A 303 1.38 -15.05 -8.19
N LEU A 304 2.29 -14.95 -7.21
CA LEU A 304 1.96 -14.46 -5.87
C LEU A 304 1.42 -13.03 -5.91
N ALA A 305 1.97 -12.14 -6.75
CA ALA A 305 1.52 -10.75 -6.82
C ALA A 305 0.05 -10.64 -7.29
N HIS A 306 -0.39 -11.47 -8.23
CA HIS A 306 -1.79 -11.57 -8.64
C HIS A 306 -2.69 -12.07 -7.48
N THR A 307 -2.32 -13.18 -6.83
CA THR A 307 -3.03 -13.69 -5.66
C THR A 307 -3.19 -12.62 -4.57
N PHE A 308 -2.12 -11.86 -4.30
CA PHE A 308 -2.14 -10.77 -3.32
C PHE A 308 -2.94 -9.53 -3.77
N ARG A 309 -2.99 -9.23 -5.08
CA ARG A 309 -3.88 -8.19 -5.62
C ARG A 309 -5.36 -8.56 -5.46
N ARG A 310 -5.73 -9.83 -5.66
CA ARG A 310 -7.10 -10.31 -5.37
C ARG A 310 -7.45 -10.23 -3.88
N LEU A 311 -6.49 -10.49 -3.00
CA LEU A 311 -6.64 -10.38 -1.54
C LEU A 311 -6.45 -8.95 -0.99
N ARG A 312 -6.28 -7.92 -1.83
CA ARG A 312 -5.92 -6.55 -1.40
C ARG A 312 -6.87 -5.93 -0.36
N GLY A 313 -8.16 -6.30 -0.36
CA GLY A 313 -9.15 -5.79 0.59
C GLY A 313 -9.16 -6.50 1.94
N VAL A 314 -8.58 -7.71 2.04
CA VAL A 314 -8.35 -8.39 3.34
C VAL A 314 -6.96 -8.11 3.91
N VAL A 315 -6.02 -7.59 3.11
CA VAL A 315 -4.72 -7.12 3.61
C VAL A 315 -4.88 -5.73 4.25
N PHE A 316 -4.50 -5.62 5.52
CA PHE A 316 -4.63 -4.41 6.33
C PHE A 316 -3.87 -3.23 5.71
N SER A 317 -4.51 -2.06 5.69
CA SER A 317 -3.98 -0.84 5.04
C SER A 317 -2.55 -0.50 5.48
N GLN A 318 -2.29 -0.55 6.78
CA GLN A 318 -0.97 -0.28 7.37
C GLN A 318 0.16 -1.16 6.82
N LEU A 319 -0.12 -2.43 6.46
CA LEU A 319 0.87 -3.31 5.86
C LEU A 319 1.18 -2.93 4.41
N LYS A 320 0.14 -2.51 3.66
CA LYS A 320 0.29 -1.99 2.29
C LYS A 320 1.08 -0.69 2.28
N MET A 321 0.74 0.26 3.16
CA MET A 321 1.47 1.52 3.35
C MET A 321 2.94 1.28 3.73
N GLY A 322 3.23 0.32 4.61
CA GLY A 322 4.61 -0.04 4.97
C GLY A 322 5.47 -0.58 3.81
N ILE A 323 4.89 -1.04 2.70
CA ILE A 323 5.65 -1.30 1.45
C ILE A 323 5.76 -0.01 0.63
N TRP A 324 4.63 0.67 0.45
CA TRP A 324 4.50 1.88 -0.35
C TRP A 324 5.48 2.98 0.07
N ASP A 325 5.55 3.27 1.37
CA ASP A 325 6.41 4.30 1.94
C ASP A 325 7.90 3.96 1.74
N ARG A 326 8.27 2.68 1.84
CA ARG A 326 9.63 2.20 1.53
C ARG A 326 9.95 2.35 0.04
N ALA A 327 9.01 2.03 -0.85
CA ALA A 327 9.19 2.24 -2.30
C ALA A 327 9.34 3.74 -2.65
N ILE A 328 8.59 4.62 -1.98
CA ILE A 328 8.78 6.08 -2.07
C ILE A 328 10.19 6.47 -1.61
N GLN A 329 10.62 6.04 -0.42
CA GLN A 329 11.95 6.36 0.14
C GLN A 329 13.10 5.89 -0.78
N CYS A 330 13.09 4.64 -1.25
CA CYS A 330 14.10 4.11 -2.16
C CYS A 330 14.16 4.88 -3.49
N SER A 331 13.00 5.28 -4.04
CA SER A 331 12.93 6.03 -5.30
C SER A 331 13.35 7.50 -5.18
N VAL A 332 13.39 8.07 -3.97
CA VAL A 332 14.05 9.37 -3.70
C VAL A 332 15.56 9.20 -3.61
N ALA A 333 16.05 8.19 -2.87
CA ALA A 333 17.49 7.93 -2.72
C ALA A 333 18.19 7.70 -4.08
N GLY A 334 17.55 6.95 -4.99
CA GLY A 334 18.05 6.75 -6.35
C GLY A 334 18.11 8.02 -7.21
N ALA A 335 17.37 9.09 -6.88
CA ALA A 335 17.48 10.39 -7.54
C ALA A 335 18.67 11.22 -7.02
N LEU A 336 19.12 10.99 -5.77
CA LEU A 336 20.24 11.70 -5.13
C LEU A 336 21.61 11.10 -5.47
N ALA A 337 21.67 9.85 -5.91
CA ALA A 337 22.91 9.19 -6.35
C ALA A 337 23.61 9.89 -7.54
N GLY A 338 22.90 10.79 -8.24
CA GLY A 338 23.42 11.62 -9.33
C GLY A 338 24.25 12.85 -8.93
N GLY A 339 24.68 12.96 -7.67
CA GLY A 339 25.79 13.86 -7.29
C GLY A 339 25.52 15.37 -7.36
N MET A 340 24.29 15.81 -7.08
CA MET A 340 24.00 17.20 -6.74
C MET A 340 22.67 17.28 -5.96
N HIS A 341 22.62 18.04 -4.86
CA HIS A 341 21.34 18.59 -4.41
C HIS A 341 20.86 19.57 -5.50
N ARG A 342 20.02 19.11 -6.43
CA ARG A 342 19.29 20.02 -7.32
C ARG A 342 18.30 20.79 -6.44
N GLY A 343 18.63 22.04 -6.16
CA GLY A 343 17.74 22.94 -5.42
C GLY A 343 16.39 23.10 -6.14
N SER A 344 15.36 23.44 -5.37
CA SER A 344 14.03 23.79 -5.88
C SER A 344 14.16 24.82 -7.01
N PHE A 345 13.71 24.47 -8.21
CA PHE A 345 13.75 25.38 -9.37
C PHE A 345 12.55 26.34 -9.34
N GLN A 346 12.67 27.50 -10.00
CA GLN A 346 11.58 28.48 -10.03
C GLN A 346 10.69 28.28 -11.25
N VAL A 347 9.38 28.19 -11.03
CA VAL A 347 8.34 28.19 -12.06
C VAL A 347 7.62 29.54 -12.02
N LYS A 348 7.64 30.25 -13.16
CA LYS A 348 6.92 31.51 -13.36
C LYS A 348 5.67 31.28 -14.18
N LEU A 349 4.53 31.76 -13.69
CA LEU A 349 3.21 31.55 -14.29
C LEU A 349 2.47 32.90 -14.41
N ASP A 350 1.69 33.07 -15.47
CA ASP A 350 0.92 34.27 -15.75
C ASP A 350 -0.58 34.03 -15.50
N ARG A 351 -1.00 34.29 -14.25
CA ARG A 351 -2.41 34.18 -13.83
C ARG A 351 -3.29 35.20 -14.55
N ARG A 352 -2.76 36.40 -14.84
CA ARG A 352 -3.51 37.45 -15.54
C ARG A 352 -3.84 37.03 -16.97
N LYS A 353 -2.86 36.46 -17.68
CA LYS A 353 -3.05 35.95 -19.05
C LYS A 353 -4.04 34.79 -19.10
N ALA A 354 -3.96 33.86 -18.14
CA ALA A 354 -4.94 32.78 -18.01
C ALA A 354 -6.37 33.34 -17.83
N ASN A 355 -6.55 34.31 -16.93
CA ASN A 355 -7.86 34.95 -16.70
C ASN A 355 -8.37 35.71 -17.93
N LEU A 356 -7.52 36.48 -18.62
CA LEU A 356 -7.90 37.16 -19.87
C LEU A 356 -8.29 36.18 -20.99
N ALA A 357 -7.59 35.05 -21.12
CA ALA A 357 -7.97 34.01 -22.08
C ALA A 357 -9.31 33.36 -21.73
N ASN A 358 -9.60 33.17 -20.43
CA ASN A 358 -10.90 32.68 -19.95
C ASN A 358 -12.03 33.68 -20.22
N GLU A 359 -11.80 34.98 -20.02
CA GLU A 359 -12.76 36.05 -20.34
C GLU A 359 -13.01 36.16 -21.84
N ALA A 360 -11.96 36.07 -22.67
CA ALA A 360 -12.09 36.08 -24.13
C ALA A 360 -12.89 34.89 -24.67
N ALA A 361 -12.72 33.70 -24.08
CA ALA A 361 -13.53 32.53 -24.40
C ALA A 361 -15.00 32.69 -23.97
N GLY A 362 -15.27 33.33 -22.83
CA GLY A 362 -16.63 33.58 -22.33
C GLY A 362 -17.37 34.72 -23.06
N MET A 363 -16.66 35.74 -23.54
CA MET A 363 -17.26 36.87 -24.28
C MET A 363 -17.80 36.49 -25.67
N GLY A 364 -17.47 35.30 -26.19
CA GLY A 364 -18.07 34.74 -27.41
C GLY A 364 -19.59 34.52 -27.33
N GLU A 365 -20.16 34.44 -26.12
CA GLU A 365 -21.61 34.27 -25.89
C GLU A 365 -22.34 35.58 -25.53
N ALA A 366 -21.64 36.73 -25.47
CA ALA A 366 -22.19 37.96 -24.88
C ALA A 366 -22.08 39.20 -25.81
N THR A 367 -22.97 39.30 -26.80
CA THR A 367 -23.26 40.60 -27.43
C THR A 367 -24.02 41.51 -26.45
N PRO A 368 -23.52 42.71 -26.10
CA PRO A 368 -24.17 43.57 -25.12
C PRO A 368 -25.30 44.36 -25.79
N GLY A 369 -26.57 43.95 -25.63
CA GLY A 369 -27.64 44.74 -26.24
C GLY A 369 -29.09 44.24 -26.30
N THR A 370 -29.56 43.31 -25.47
CA THR A 370 -31.00 43.20 -25.11
C THR A 370 -31.18 42.32 -23.88
N ALA A 371 -32.20 42.60 -23.06
CA ALA A 371 -32.52 41.80 -21.88
C ALA A 371 -33.17 40.46 -22.24
N GLU A 372 -32.98 39.46 -21.39
CA GLU A 372 -33.69 38.17 -21.37
C GLU A 372 -33.51 37.26 -22.62
N SER A 373 -32.26 36.90 -22.94
CA SER A 373 -31.99 35.65 -23.66
C SER A 373 -31.84 34.48 -22.68
N LYS A 374 -32.53 33.36 -22.97
CA LYS A 374 -32.26 32.05 -22.34
C LYS A 374 -30.80 31.63 -22.62
N PRO A 375 -30.16 30.81 -21.76
CA PRO A 375 -28.90 30.16 -22.12
C PRO A 375 -29.13 29.32 -23.38
N SER A 376 -28.30 29.52 -24.40
CA SER A 376 -28.38 28.83 -25.68
C SER A 376 -28.15 27.32 -25.52
N GLU A 377 -29.13 26.52 -25.94
CA GLU A 377 -29.10 25.05 -25.83
C GLU A 377 -28.25 24.37 -26.93
N ASP A 378 -27.48 25.13 -27.70
CA ASP A 378 -26.65 24.69 -28.84
C ASP A 378 -25.35 23.97 -28.44
N ALA A 379 -25.43 23.08 -27.44
CA ALA A 379 -24.35 22.18 -27.05
C ALA A 379 -24.34 20.87 -27.87
N SER A 380 -24.97 20.84 -29.05
CA SER A 380 -25.20 19.62 -29.84
C SER A 380 -23.93 19.03 -30.49
N GLY A 381 -22.83 19.78 -30.53
CA GLY A 381 -21.56 19.34 -31.10
C GLY A 381 -20.78 18.31 -30.25
N PRO A 382 -19.72 17.69 -30.83
CA PRO A 382 -18.76 16.90 -30.08
C PRO A 382 -18.02 17.76 -29.05
N ALA A 383 -17.51 17.12 -27.99
CA ALA A 383 -16.74 17.80 -26.95
C ALA A 383 -15.54 18.58 -27.52
N PRO A 384 -15.20 19.77 -26.98
CA PRO A 384 -14.10 20.58 -27.47
C PRO A 384 -12.76 19.86 -27.32
N THR A 385 -11.82 20.14 -28.22
CA THR A 385 -10.46 19.58 -28.27
C THR A 385 -9.37 20.64 -28.49
N GLU A 386 -9.72 21.92 -28.49
CA GLU A 386 -8.76 23.01 -28.61
C GLU A 386 -8.13 23.34 -27.25
N ILE A 387 -6.80 23.42 -27.21
CA ILE A 387 -6.03 23.64 -25.99
C ILE A 387 -5.73 25.14 -25.86
N ASN A 388 -6.33 25.79 -24.86
CA ASN A 388 -5.93 27.13 -24.44
C ASN A 388 -4.50 27.10 -23.88
N LYS A 389 -3.52 27.60 -24.65
CA LYS A 389 -2.09 27.60 -24.28
C LYS A 389 -1.74 28.55 -23.13
N ASP A 390 -2.65 29.47 -22.81
CA ASP A 390 -2.50 30.44 -21.74
C ASP A 390 -3.16 29.97 -20.43
N ALA A 391 -3.86 28.84 -20.43
CA ALA A 391 -4.41 28.21 -19.23
C ALA A 391 -3.31 27.88 -18.20
N MET A 392 -3.63 28.04 -16.91
CA MET A 392 -2.68 27.86 -15.80
C MET A 392 -2.03 26.48 -15.79
N PHE A 393 -2.80 25.43 -16.05
CA PHE A 393 -2.31 24.07 -16.16
C PHE A 393 -1.34 23.89 -17.32
N VAL A 394 -1.62 24.49 -18.49
CA VAL A 394 -0.80 24.33 -19.70
C VAL A 394 0.53 25.07 -19.55
N GLN A 395 0.52 26.26 -18.94
CA GLN A 395 1.74 26.98 -18.56
C GLN A 395 2.62 26.14 -17.60
N LEU A 396 2.01 25.54 -16.57
CA LEU A 396 2.71 24.68 -15.61
C LEU A 396 3.25 23.41 -16.29
N ALA A 397 2.45 22.79 -17.17
CA ALA A 397 2.82 21.59 -17.91
C ALA A 397 4.05 21.81 -18.79
N GLN A 398 4.10 22.90 -19.56
CA GLN A 398 5.26 23.25 -20.38
C GLN A 398 6.55 23.28 -19.53
N LYS A 399 6.51 23.88 -18.34
CA LYS A 399 7.68 24.01 -17.46
C LYS A 399 8.09 22.72 -16.75
N LEU A 400 7.13 21.86 -16.37
CA LEU A 400 7.47 20.61 -15.68
C LEU A 400 7.77 19.44 -16.63
N MET A 401 7.28 19.48 -17.88
CA MET A 401 7.59 18.48 -18.90
C MET A 401 9.01 18.64 -19.47
N GLU A 402 9.54 19.88 -19.48
CA GLU A 402 10.98 20.15 -19.72
C GLU A 402 11.89 19.50 -18.67
N GLN A 403 11.37 19.17 -17.48
CA GLN A 403 12.14 18.57 -16.39
C GLN A 403 12.08 17.03 -16.41
N PRO A 404 13.19 16.33 -16.08
CA PRO A 404 13.17 14.89 -15.95
C PRO A 404 12.32 14.49 -14.74
N ALA A 405 11.47 13.47 -14.87
CA ALA A 405 10.57 13.05 -13.78
C ALA A 405 11.30 12.75 -12.45
N SER A 406 12.60 12.42 -12.50
CA SER A 406 13.45 12.25 -11.31
C SER A 406 13.61 13.51 -10.45
N SER A 407 13.53 14.73 -11.01
CA SER A 407 13.59 15.97 -10.21
C SER A 407 12.31 16.20 -9.41
N LEU A 408 11.16 15.71 -9.91
CA LEU A 408 9.86 15.81 -9.25
C LEU A 408 9.64 14.73 -8.17
N ARG A 409 10.47 13.67 -8.13
CA ARG A 409 10.43 12.60 -7.11
C ARG A 409 11.09 13.04 -5.81
N GLN A 410 10.50 14.03 -5.13
CA GLN A 410 10.93 14.54 -3.83
C GLN A 410 9.85 14.31 -2.77
N ASN A 411 10.27 14.19 -1.49
CA ASN A 411 9.35 14.16 -0.33
C ASN A 411 9.14 15.58 0.27
N THR A 412 9.62 16.60 -0.43
CA THR A 412 9.50 18.03 -0.14
C THR A 412 9.13 18.75 -1.45
N GLN A 413 8.61 19.96 -1.35
CA GLN A 413 8.24 20.78 -2.50
C GLN A 413 9.36 20.82 -3.58
N PRO A 414 9.12 20.32 -4.81
CA PRO A 414 10.17 20.15 -5.82
C PRO A 414 10.49 21.43 -6.61
N PHE A 415 9.60 22.42 -6.60
CA PHE A 415 9.79 23.72 -7.26
C PHE A 415 9.07 24.85 -6.51
N ASN A 416 9.58 26.07 -6.65
CA ASN A 416 8.98 27.28 -6.12
C ASN A 416 8.11 27.94 -7.19
N VAL A 417 6.86 28.28 -6.87
CA VAL A 417 5.98 29.03 -7.78
C VAL A 417 6.10 30.53 -7.51
N SER A 418 6.06 31.33 -8.55
CA SER A 418 5.85 32.78 -8.47
C SER A 418 4.99 33.24 -9.64
N PHE A 419 3.89 33.92 -9.36
CA PHE A 419 3.06 34.52 -10.39
C PHE A 419 3.71 35.82 -10.91
N ILE A 420 3.58 36.09 -12.21
CA ILE A 420 4.09 37.32 -12.83
C ILE A 420 3.31 38.52 -12.27
N ASP A 421 4.03 39.59 -11.93
CA ASP A 421 3.52 40.83 -11.33
C ASP A 421 2.79 40.71 -9.96
N GLU A 422 2.85 39.55 -9.29
CA GLU A 422 2.31 39.35 -7.94
C GLU A 422 3.43 39.06 -6.91
N SER A 423 3.32 39.63 -5.72
CA SER A 423 4.28 39.41 -4.63
C SER A 423 3.90 38.21 -3.75
N GLY A 424 4.53 37.06 -3.99
CA GLY A 424 4.45 35.89 -3.11
C GLY A 424 5.36 36.01 -1.87
N ILE A 425 4.81 35.85 -0.67
CA ILE A 425 5.56 35.90 0.60
C ILE A 425 5.93 34.50 1.11
N ASP A 426 4.99 33.55 1.09
CA ASP A 426 5.21 32.15 1.48
C ASP A 426 5.30 31.25 0.24
N ALA A 427 6.48 30.70 -0.01
CA ALA A 427 6.73 29.79 -1.14
C ALA A 427 5.91 28.48 -1.07
N GLY A 428 5.48 28.05 0.13
CA GLY A 428 4.61 26.89 0.32
C GLY A 428 3.14 27.21 0.07
N GLY A 429 2.66 28.36 0.54
CA GLY A 429 1.32 28.89 0.25
C GLY A 429 1.09 29.06 -1.25
N VAL A 430 1.97 29.82 -1.91
CA VAL A 430 1.88 30.10 -3.37
C VAL A 430 1.91 28.81 -4.21
N PHE A 431 2.63 27.77 -3.75
CA PHE A 431 2.63 26.45 -4.38
C PHE A 431 1.28 25.72 -4.23
N ARG A 432 0.70 25.68 -3.02
CA ARG A 432 -0.63 25.07 -2.79
C ARG A 432 -1.75 25.82 -3.51
N ASP A 433 -1.67 27.14 -3.56
CA ASP A 433 -2.62 27.98 -4.30
C ASP A 433 -2.57 27.67 -5.80
N CYS A 434 -1.36 27.56 -6.37
CA CYS A 434 -1.16 27.15 -7.76
C CYS A 434 -1.74 25.76 -8.05
N LEU A 435 -1.50 24.76 -7.19
CA LEU A 435 -2.07 23.42 -7.38
C LEU A 435 -3.60 23.44 -7.30
N SER A 436 -4.16 24.23 -6.38
CA SER A 436 -5.62 24.36 -6.19
C SER A 436 -6.30 25.01 -7.39
N GLU A 437 -5.72 26.09 -7.92
CA GLU A 437 -6.20 26.78 -9.12
C GLU A 437 -6.14 25.88 -10.36
N VAL A 438 -5.05 25.14 -10.53
CA VAL A 438 -4.92 24.13 -11.60
C VAL A 438 -5.95 23.00 -11.47
N CYS A 439 -6.21 22.49 -10.26
CA CYS A 439 -7.24 21.47 -10.05
C CYS A 439 -8.65 21.99 -10.36
N ALA A 440 -8.93 23.26 -10.04
CA ALA A 440 -10.20 23.90 -10.40
C ALA A 440 -10.32 24.14 -11.92
N GLU A 441 -9.23 24.53 -12.59
CA GLU A 441 -9.20 24.72 -14.05
C GLU A 441 -9.41 23.39 -14.80
N LEU A 442 -8.79 22.30 -14.34
CA LEU A 442 -8.99 20.93 -14.86
C LEU A 442 -10.43 20.42 -14.70
N GLN A 443 -11.16 20.89 -13.69
CA GLN A 443 -12.57 20.53 -13.43
C GLN A 443 -13.50 21.67 -13.87
N SER A 444 -13.23 22.21 -15.05
CA SER A 444 -13.99 23.31 -15.65
C SER A 444 -14.05 23.16 -17.17
N LYS A 445 -14.90 23.96 -17.83
CA LYS A 445 -14.97 24.01 -19.29
C LYS A 445 -13.79 24.76 -19.95
N ARG A 446 -12.79 25.22 -19.19
CA ARG A 446 -11.65 26.01 -19.69
C ARG A 446 -10.60 25.18 -20.43
N LEU A 447 -10.58 23.87 -20.18
CA LEU A 447 -9.65 22.91 -20.79
C LEU A 447 -10.44 21.76 -21.41
N PRO A 448 -10.04 21.25 -22.58
CA PRO A 448 -10.75 20.17 -23.25
C PRO A 448 -10.55 18.80 -22.60
N LEU A 449 -9.55 18.66 -21.72
CA LEU A 449 -9.08 17.39 -21.16
C LEU A 449 -10.14 16.64 -20.34
N PHE A 450 -11.09 17.35 -19.76
CA PHE A 450 -12.13 16.76 -18.93
C PHE A 450 -13.49 17.32 -19.33
N ILE A 451 -14.50 16.45 -19.30
CA ILE A 451 -15.89 16.78 -19.57
C ILE A 451 -16.76 16.47 -18.35
N PRO A 452 -17.84 17.21 -18.10
CA PRO A 452 -18.81 16.85 -17.07
C PRO A 452 -19.37 15.44 -17.33
N CYS A 453 -19.68 14.70 -16.26
CA CYS A 453 -20.34 13.40 -16.39
C CYS A 453 -21.65 13.53 -17.20
N PRO A 454 -22.04 12.52 -18.01
CA PRO A 454 -23.36 12.52 -18.68
C PRO A 454 -24.53 12.75 -17.73
N ASN A 455 -24.45 12.24 -16.50
CA ASN A 455 -25.37 12.51 -15.40
C ASN A 455 -25.55 14.02 -15.10
N ALA A 456 -24.52 14.85 -15.23
CA ALA A 456 -24.61 16.31 -15.11
C ALA A 456 -25.42 16.95 -16.25
N THR A 457 -25.28 16.45 -17.47
CA THR A 457 -26.09 16.88 -18.63
C THR A 457 -27.56 16.49 -18.42
N ASN A 458 -27.80 15.24 -18.03
CA ASN A 458 -29.13 14.65 -17.86
C ASN A 458 -29.80 15.05 -16.52
N LYS A 459 -29.08 15.73 -15.62
CA LYS A 459 -29.52 16.14 -14.27
C LYS A 459 -30.05 14.98 -13.41
N VAL A 460 -29.42 13.80 -13.51
CA VAL A 460 -29.77 12.59 -12.75
C VAL A 460 -28.57 12.00 -12.02
N GLY A 461 -28.82 11.28 -10.92
CA GLY A 461 -27.75 10.69 -10.11
C GLY A 461 -27.08 11.70 -9.18
N TYR A 462 -25.85 11.39 -8.74
CA TYR A 462 -25.14 12.11 -7.68
C TYR A 462 -23.77 12.66 -8.10
N THR A 463 -23.36 12.50 -9.36
CA THR A 463 -22.09 12.98 -9.91
C THR A 463 -22.27 14.21 -10.81
N LEU A 464 -23.19 15.10 -10.43
CA LEU A 464 -23.64 16.25 -11.25
C LEU A 464 -22.56 17.34 -11.38
N ASP A 465 -21.62 17.35 -10.46
CA ASP A 465 -20.48 18.26 -10.32
C ASP A 465 -19.15 17.63 -10.80
N LYS A 466 -19.15 16.33 -11.10
CA LYS A 466 -17.92 15.57 -11.38
C LYS A 466 -17.58 15.52 -12.87
N PHE A 467 -16.30 15.34 -13.13
CA PHE A 467 -15.71 15.30 -14.45
C PHE A 467 -15.07 13.94 -14.76
N ILE A 468 -15.02 13.58 -16.04
CA ILE A 468 -14.33 12.39 -16.58
C ILE A 468 -13.40 12.81 -17.72
N PRO A 469 -12.34 12.04 -18.03
CA PRO A 469 -11.46 12.30 -19.17
C PRO A 469 -12.25 12.43 -20.47
N ASN A 470 -11.79 13.34 -21.34
CA ASN A 470 -12.40 13.51 -22.65
C ASN A 470 -11.80 12.53 -23.67
N SER A 471 -12.58 11.54 -24.09
CA SER A 471 -12.19 10.55 -25.12
C SER A 471 -11.97 11.13 -26.53
N ALA A 472 -12.22 12.42 -26.74
CA ALA A 472 -11.81 13.14 -27.96
C ALA A 472 -10.35 13.66 -27.90
N CYS A 473 -9.74 13.76 -26.72
CA CYS A 473 -8.41 14.34 -26.50
C CYS A 473 -7.28 13.34 -26.79
N LEU A 474 -7.11 12.97 -28.07
CA LEU A 474 -6.22 11.88 -28.52
C LEU A 474 -4.90 12.35 -29.17
N THR A 475 -4.66 13.66 -29.30
CA THR A 475 -3.42 14.17 -29.92
C THR A 475 -2.22 14.08 -28.96
N SER A 476 -1.00 14.07 -29.49
CA SER A 476 0.23 14.03 -28.66
C SER A 476 0.30 15.16 -27.62
N GLU A 477 -0.23 16.35 -27.92
CA GLU A 477 -0.31 17.48 -26.98
C GLU A 477 -1.26 17.15 -25.80
N HIS A 478 -2.42 16.54 -26.07
CA HIS A 478 -3.33 16.05 -25.02
C HIS A 478 -2.69 14.96 -24.16
N ILE A 479 -2.03 13.96 -24.76
CA ILE A 479 -1.37 12.87 -24.03
C ILE A 479 -0.23 13.42 -23.14
N THR A 480 0.52 14.41 -23.61
CA THR A 480 1.54 15.11 -22.82
C THR A 480 0.92 15.82 -21.60
N LEU A 481 -0.26 16.41 -21.76
CA LEU A 481 -1.00 17.05 -20.66
C LEU A 481 -1.56 16.02 -19.66
N TYR A 482 -2.07 14.87 -20.11
CA TYR A 482 -2.46 13.78 -19.20
C TYR A 482 -1.25 13.17 -18.47
N GLU A 483 -0.09 13.01 -19.12
CA GLU A 483 1.14 12.57 -18.44
C GLU A 483 1.55 13.56 -17.35
N MET A 484 1.47 14.87 -17.63
CA MET A 484 1.71 15.91 -16.65
C MET A 484 0.77 15.81 -15.43
N LEU A 485 -0.52 15.56 -15.64
CA LEU A 485 -1.45 15.32 -14.53
C LEU A 485 -1.04 14.09 -13.71
N GLY A 486 -0.60 13.01 -14.36
CA GLY A 486 -0.02 11.84 -13.70
C GLY A 486 1.24 12.17 -12.88
N ARG A 487 2.12 13.05 -13.39
CA ARG A 487 3.29 13.57 -12.63
C ARG A 487 2.84 14.36 -11.40
N MET A 488 1.80 15.19 -11.50
CA MET A 488 1.23 15.92 -10.36
C MET A 488 0.63 14.97 -9.32
N MET A 489 -0.12 13.95 -9.72
CA MET A 489 -0.63 12.92 -8.81
C MET A 489 0.54 12.19 -8.09
N GLY A 490 1.60 11.86 -8.84
CA GLY A 490 2.82 11.27 -8.28
C GLY A 490 3.56 12.19 -7.29
N MET A 491 3.54 13.50 -7.51
CA MET A 491 4.06 14.49 -6.54
C MET A 491 3.17 14.54 -5.29
N ALA A 492 1.85 14.68 -5.45
CA ALA A 492 0.88 14.78 -4.36
C ALA A 492 1.00 13.62 -3.35
N VAL A 493 1.12 12.39 -3.86
CA VAL A 493 1.32 11.20 -3.02
C VAL A 493 2.66 11.20 -2.26
N ARG A 494 3.73 11.81 -2.81
CA ARG A 494 5.02 11.94 -2.12
C ARG A 494 5.06 13.07 -1.10
N LEU A 495 4.38 14.18 -1.41
CA LEU A 495 4.22 15.33 -0.51
C LEU A 495 3.26 15.03 0.65
N GLN A 496 2.39 14.03 0.47
CA GLN A 496 1.24 13.76 1.35
C GLN A 496 0.26 14.95 1.42
N GLU A 497 0.18 15.71 0.32
CA GLU A 497 -0.76 16.81 0.10
C GLU A 497 -1.73 16.37 -1.03
N PRO A 498 -3.02 16.15 -0.76
CA PRO A 498 -3.96 15.70 -1.78
C PRO A 498 -4.26 16.80 -2.80
N LEU A 499 -4.40 16.41 -4.08
CA LEU A 499 -4.97 17.30 -5.10
C LEU A 499 -6.49 17.39 -4.90
N MET A 500 -7.05 18.56 -5.15
CA MET A 500 -8.50 18.82 -5.05
C MET A 500 -9.24 18.32 -6.30
N LEU A 501 -8.99 17.08 -6.71
CA LEU A 501 -9.59 16.41 -7.86
C LEU A 501 -10.69 15.45 -7.38
N ASP A 502 -11.95 15.71 -7.72
CA ASP A 502 -13.09 14.88 -7.36
C ASP A 502 -13.67 14.14 -8.57
N PHE A 503 -12.89 13.19 -9.08
CA PHE A 503 -13.31 12.30 -10.16
C PHE A 503 -14.17 11.12 -9.65
N PRO A 504 -15.05 10.55 -10.49
CA PRO A 504 -15.83 9.36 -10.14
C PRO A 504 -14.96 8.08 -10.13
N THR A 505 -15.47 7.00 -9.54
CA THR A 505 -14.75 5.73 -9.36
C THR A 505 -14.25 5.09 -10.65
N ILE A 506 -14.97 5.27 -11.76
CA ILE A 506 -14.55 4.85 -13.11
C ILE A 506 -13.20 5.45 -13.55
N VAL A 507 -12.80 6.61 -13.03
CA VAL A 507 -11.49 7.23 -13.31
C VAL A 507 -10.41 6.69 -12.38
N TRP A 508 -10.75 6.45 -11.10
CA TRP A 508 -9.79 5.98 -10.09
C TRP A 508 -9.46 4.49 -10.20
N LYS A 509 -10.45 3.64 -10.53
CA LYS A 509 -10.29 2.18 -10.61
C LYS A 509 -9.19 1.76 -11.60
N PRO A 510 -9.16 2.23 -12.87
CA PRO A 510 -8.11 1.85 -13.82
C PRO A 510 -6.70 2.22 -13.38
N LEU A 511 -6.52 3.38 -12.72
CA LEU A 511 -5.22 3.86 -12.24
C LEU A 511 -4.56 2.92 -11.21
N VAL A 512 -5.33 2.04 -10.57
CA VAL A 512 -4.86 1.04 -9.60
C VAL A 512 -5.06 -0.41 -10.09
N GLY A 513 -5.32 -0.61 -11.39
CA GLY A 513 -5.51 -1.93 -11.98
C GLY A 513 -6.78 -2.64 -11.50
N ILE A 514 -7.86 -1.87 -11.34
CA ILE A 514 -9.20 -2.38 -11.06
C ILE A 514 -10.05 -2.09 -12.29
N GLU A 515 -10.73 -3.11 -12.80
CA GLU A 515 -11.68 -2.95 -13.90
C GLU A 515 -12.94 -2.22 -13.40
N PRO A 516 -13.43 -1.19 -14.12
CA PRO A 516 -14.73 -0.60 -13.86
C PRO A 516 -15.87 -1.60 -14.07
N GLU A 517 -16.91 -1.49 -13.26
CA GLU A 517 -18.10 -2.34 -13.28
C GLU A 517 -19.30 -1.54 -13.80
N ILE A 518 -20.39 -2.22 -14.19
CA ILE A 518 -21.64 -1.57 -14.65
C ILE A 518 -22.17 -0.54 -13.65
N ALA A 519 -21.97 -0.76 -12.34
CA ALA A 519 -22.31 0.22 -11.30
C ALA A 519 -21.51 1.52 -11.37
N ASP A 520 -20.24 1.48 -11.83
CA ASP A 520 -19.44 2.69 -12.06
C ASP A 520 -19.92 3.45 -13.32
N LEU A 521 -20.44 2.73 -14.33
CA LEU A 521 -21.08 3.36 -15.49
C LEU A 521 -22.42 3.99 -15.10
N GLU A 522 -23.26 3.33 -14.30
CA GLU A 522 -24.52 3.93 -13.80
C GLU A 522 -24.24 5.19 -12.96
N ALA A 523 -23.15 5.18 -12.19
CA ALA A 523 -22.73 6.31 -11.38
C ALA A 523 -22.44 7.57 -12.22
N ILE A 524 -21.99 7.44 -13.47
CA ILE A 524 -21.70 8.59 -14.37
C ILE A 524 -22.72 8.81 -15.50
N ASP A 525 -23.44 7.77 -15.93
CA ASP A 525 -24.46 7.80 -16.99
C ASP A 525 -25.59 6.79 -16.69
N LYS A 526 -26.47 7.20 -15.77
CA LYS A 526 -27.61 6.41 -15.31
C LYS A 526 -28.65 6.18 -16.41
N VAL A 527 -28.77 7.11 -17.37
CA VAL A 527 -29.74 7.01 -18.48
C VAL A 527 -29.30 5.94 -19.46
N LEU A 528 -28.06 6.02 -19.96
CA LEU A 528 -27.50 5.00 -20.86
C LEU A 528 -27.50 3.63 -20.19
N THR A 529 -27.02 3.52 -18.95
CA THR A 529 -26.91 2.23 -18.27
C THR A 529 -28.28 1.56 -18.12
N LYS A 530 -29.32 2.33 -17.76
CA LYS A 530 -30.69 1.80 -17.68
C LYS A 530 -31.24 1.40 -19.04
N ALA A 531 -30.98 2.15 -20.10
CA ALA A 531 -31.39 1.78 -21.45
C ALA A 531 -30.72 0.47 -21.92
N MET A 532 -29.43 0.29 -21.63
CA MET A 532 -28.71 -0.95 -21.99
C MET A 532 -29.17 -2.15 -21.15
N LEU A 533 -29.47 -1.95 -19.86
CA LEU A 533 -30.03 -3.02 -19.01
C LEU A 533 -31.47 -3.40 -19.44
N LEU A 534 -32.28 -2.42 -19.86
CA LEU A 534 -33.62 -2.67 -20.41
C LEU A 534 -33.56 -3.54 -21.68
N LEU A 535 -32.59 -3.33 -22.58
CA LEU A 535 -32.40 -4.20 -23.75
C LEU A 535 -32.03 -5.65 -23.38
N MET A 536 -31.55 -5.90 -22.15
CA MET A 536 -31.19 -7.24 -21.67
C MET A 536 -32.33 -7.94 -20.90
N ASP A 537 -33.51 -7.32 -20.79
CA ASP A 537 -34.65 -7.84 -20.03
C ASP A 537 -35.94 -7.81 -20.86
N ASP A 538 -36.28 -8.97 -21.43
CA ASP A 538 -37.49 -9.17 -22.24
C ASP A 538 -38.80 -8.93 -21.47
N GLU A 539 -38.80 -9.13 -20.15
CA GLU A 539 -39.99 -8.85 -19.33
C GLU A 539 -40.20 -7.35 -19.13
N GLU A 540 -39.13 -6.58 -18.93
CA GLU A 540 -39.20 -5.12 -18.84
C GLU A 540 -39.51 -4.47 -20.21
N LEU A 541 -38.98 -5.00 -21.33
CA LEU A 541 -39.39 -4.58 -22.68
C LEU A 541 -40.89 -4.83 -22.92
N GLY A 542 -41.40 -6.00 -22.51
CA GLY A 542 -42.83 -6.31 -22.63
C GLY A 542 -43.75 -5.40 -21.80
N LYS A 543 -43.25 -4.81 -20.70
CA LYS A 543 -44.01 -3.84 -19.88
C LYS A 543 -44.15 -2.46 -20.52
N ILE A 544 -43.37 -2.16 -21.54
CA ILE A 544 -43.43 -0.92 -22.33
C ILE A 544 -43.92 -1.17 -23.77
N ASP A 545 -44.62 -2.29 -24.00
CA ASP A 545 -45.18 -2.72 -25.30
C ASP A 545 -44.13 -2.87 -26.43
N VAL A 546 -42.86 -3.10 -26.09
CA VAL A 546 -41.78 -3.39 -27.05
C VAL A 546 -41.67 -4.91 -27.27
N THR A 547 -41.82 -5.31 -28.52
CA THR A 547 -41.90 -6.71 -28.99
C THR A 547 -40.97 -6.92 -30.19
N PRO A 548 -40.72 -8.16 -30.65
CA PRO A 548 -39.92 -8.40 -31.85
C PRO A 548 -40.42 -7.66 -33.11
N ASP A 549 -41.73 -7.46 -33.25
CA ASP A 549 -42.36 -6.92 -34.46
C ASP A 549 -42.29 -5.38 -34.56
N ASN A 550 -42.15 -4.66 -33.43
CA ASN A 550 -42.06 -3.19 -33.38
C ASN A 550 -40.72 -2.67 -32.82
N PHE A 551 -39.75 -3.54 -32.51
CA PHE A 551 -38.46 -3.16 -31.92
C PHE A 551 -37.71 -2.09 -32.73
N GLU A 552 -37.65 -2.24 -34.07
CA GLU A 552 -36.92 -1.31 -34.92
C GLU A 552 -37.55 0.09 -34.94
N ASP A 553 -38.89 0.18 -34.84
CA ASP A 553 -39.64 1.45 -34.83
C ASP A 553 -39.59 2.14 -33.45
N GLU A 554 -39.71 1.39 -32.35
CA GLU A 554 -39.74 1.94 -30.99
C GLU A 554 -38.34 2.28 -30.42
N ILE A 555 -37.32 1.46 -30.73
CA ILE A 555 -35.97 1.64 -30.18
C ILE A 555 -35.04 2.38 -31.17
N GLY A 556 -35.14 2.11 -32.47
CA GLY A 556 -34.44 2.87 -33.51
C GLY A 556 -32.91 2.89 -33.43
N TYR A 557 -32.27 1.93 -32.76
CA TYR A 557 -30.81 1.92 -32.59
C TYR A 557 -30.08 1.40 -33.83
N SER A 558 -28.95 2.04 -34.14
CA SER A 558 -27.96 1.56 -35.11
C SER A 558 -26.78 0.90 -34.40
N TRP A 559 -25.95 0.15 -35.13
CA TRP A 559 -24.70 -0.44 -34.64
C TRP A 559 -23.59 0.60 -34.41
N SER A 560 -23.91 1.68 -33.70
CA SER A 560 -23.00 2.74 -33.27
C SER A 560 -23.36 3.28 -31.88
N ALA A 561 -22.35 3.58 -31.07
CA ALA A 561 -22.50 4.10 -29.71
C ALA A 561 -22.18 5.60 -29.67
N GLN A 562 -22.94 6.39 -28.90
CA GLN A 562 -22.55 7.76 -28.55
C GLN A 562 -21.70 7.74 -27.27
N LEU A 563 -20.44 8.16 -27.41
CA LEU A 563 -19.51 8.29 -26.27
C LEU A 563 -19.88 9.50 -25.40
N ALA A 564 -19.35 9.55 -24.18
CA ALA A 564 -19.56 10.70 -23.29
C ALA A 564 -19.08 12.03 -23.90
N SER A 565 -18.06 11.99 -24.77
CA SER A 565 -17.58 13.13 -25.58
C SER A 565 -18.52 13.53 -26.74
N ARG A 566 -19.73 12.96 -26.80
CA ARG A 566 -20.75 13.13 -27.85
C ARG A 566 -20.32 12.67 -29.25
N ARG A 567 -19.14 12.06 -29.39
CA ARG A 567 -18.68 11.41 -30.62
C ARG A 567 -19.43 10.09 -30.83
N THR A 568 -19.87 9.84 -32.06
CA THR A 568 -20.47 8.57 -32.47
C THR A 568 -19.39 7.60 -32.95
N LEU A 569 -19.28 6.44 -32.32
CA LEU A 569 -18.36 5.36 -32.67
C LEU A 569 -19.12 4.20 -33.33
N PRO A 570 -18.77 3.76 -34.55
CA PRO A 570 -19.35 2.55 -35.13
C PRO A 570 -18.83 1.31 -34.39
N LEU A 571 -19.73 0.50 -33.84
CA LEU A 571 -19.40 -0.75 -33.13
C LEU A 571 -19.12 -1.92 -34.09
N ARG A 572 -19.59 -1.81 -35.34
CA ARG A 572 -19.33 -2.74 -36.45
C ARG A 572 -18.97 -1.96 -37.72
N PRO A 573 -18.27 -2.56 -38.70
CA PRO A 573 -18.05 -1.93 -40.00
C PRO A 573 -19.37 -1.49 -40.65
N GLY A 574 -19.48 -0.21 -41.02
CA GLY A 574 -20.72 0.38 -41.55
C GLY A 574 -21.86 0.56 -40.53
N GLY A 575 -21.60 0.37 -39.23
CA GLY A 575 -22.64 0.25 -38.20
C GLY A 575 -23.61 1.43 -38.07
N GLN A 576 -23.22 2.65 -38.44
CA GLN A 576 -24.12 3.82 -38.48
C GLN A 576 -25.29 3.66 -39.47
N GLN A 577 -25.16 2.79 -40.48
CA GLN A 577 -26.18 2.54 -41.51
C GLN A 577 -26.95 1.22 -41.27
N ARG A 578 -26.60 0.48 -40.20
CA ARG A 578 -27.18 -0.83 -39.90
C ARG A 578 -27.94 -0.76 -38.58
N MET A 579 -29.24 -1.00 -38.64
CA MET A 579 -30.09 -1.11 -37.45
C MET A 579 -29.73 -2.35 -36.61
N VAL A 580 -29.99 -2.27 -35.31
CA VAL A 580 -29.92 -3.40 -34.38
C VAL A 580 -31.25 -4.15 -34.46
N THR A 581 -31.21 -5.48 -34.61
CA THR A 581 -32.42 -6.32 -34.62
C THR A 581 -32.74 -6.83 -33.22
N TRP A 582 -33.95 -7.39 -33.02
CA TRP A 582 -34.36 -8.00 -31.74
C TRP A 582 -33.35 -9.03 -31.21
N ASP A 583 -32.88 -9.96 -32.06
CA ASP A 583 -31.91 -10.99 -31.68
C ASP A 583 -30.51 -10.43 -31.35
N GLU A 584 -30.21 -9.20 -31.80
CA GLU A 584 -28.92 -8.53 -31.64
C GLU A 584 -28.87 -7.56 -30.45
N LYS A 585 -30.01 -7.24 -29.84
CA LYS A 585 -30.11 -6.20 -28.79
C LYS A 585 -29.21 -6.43 -27.58
N GLU A 586 -29.05 -7.70 -27.15
CA GLU A 586 -28.18 -8.07 -26.03
C GLU A 586 -26.68 -7.87 -26.37
N GLU A 587 -26.28 -8.23 -27.58
CA GLU A 587 -24.90 -8.06 -28.05
C GLU A 587 -24.57 -6.57 -28.18
N TYR A 588 -25.50 -5.79 -28.75
CA TYR A 588 -25.40 -4.34 -28.83
C TYR A 588 -25.30 -3.70 -27.43
N ALA A 589 -26.16 -4.07 -26.49
CA ALA A 589 -26.14 -3.54 -25.12
C ALA A 589 -24.81 -3.81 -24.40
N LYS A 590 -24.27 -5.03 -24.55
CA LYS A 590 -22.96 -5.43 -24.01
C LYS A 590 -21.83 -4.66 -24.69
N ALA A 591 -21.87 -4.48 -26.01
CA ALA A 591 -20.87 -3.73 -26.77
C ALA A 591 -20.84 -2.23 -26.39
N VAL A 592 -22.01 -1.57 -26.32
CA VAL A 592 -22.13 -0.18 -25.85
C VAL A 592 -21.62 -0.03 -24.42
N SER A 593 -22.03 -0.92 -23.52
CA SER A 593 -21.62 -0.85 -22.11
C SER A 593 -20.11 -1.07 -21.95
N SER A 594 -19.54 -2.04 -22.67
CA SER A 594 -18.10 -2.30 -22.67
C SER A 594 -17.32 -1.08 -23.17
N GLU A 595 -17.69 -0.52 -24.32
CA GLU A 595 -17.01 0.64 -24.89
C GLU A 595 -17.07 1.84 -23.93
N ARG A 596 -18.25 2.10 -23.33
CA ARG A 596 -18.46 3.21 -22.39
C ARG A 596 -17.81 3.03 -21.02
N LEU A 597 -17.38 1.81 -20.66
CA LEU A 597 -16.53 1.54 -19.49
C LEU A 597 -15.04 1.80 -19.78
N THR A 598 -14.62 1.76 -21.05
CA THR A 598 -13.21 1.90 -21.47
C THR A 598 -12.86 3.24 -22.15
N SER A 599 -13.86 4.00 -22.62
CA SER A 599 -13.70 5.21 -23.45
C SER A 599 -13.32 6.49 -22.70
#